data_AF-A0A3A0D3J4-F1
#
_entry.id   AF-A0A3A0D3J4-F1
#
_cell.length_a   1.000
_cell.length_b   1.000
_cell.length_c   1.000
_cell.angle_alpha   90.00
_cell.angle_beta   90.00
_cell.angle_gamma   90.00
#
_symmetry.space_group_name_H-M   'P 1'
#
loop_
_entity.id
_entity.type
_entity.pdbx_description
1 polymer ?
#
loop_
_entity_poly.entity_id
_entity_poly.type
_entity_poly.pdbx_seq_one_letter_code
_entity_poly.pdbx_strand_id
1 'polypeptide(L)'
;MTSTPRPAPCSSRSPREAFQTLIRPKLPVPLQVERLTGIRREQSATRKNTAILQKDHLGLLKICPIARWTAKDVHYYLQENGLPYHPLREQGYLSIGCHPEEGYCTSKVKPGQDPRSGRWAGFDKTGDILYLLDSRGRDTSALFALNLNTDEKLLLAENPKADVGEVLVHPTEKTIQAVGFTYARREWKILDESIKKDLDYLATVEDGELLVTSRTLDDQQWTCAYLLDNGPVKFYRYDRANQKAHFLFNSRDDLDGYPLVNMHAPIIDARDGKKLVCYLSLPKGSDPDGDGKPDKPVPMVLNVHGGPWARDEWGYDAEHQWLANRGYAVLAVNYRGSTGFGKSFVNAANGEWSRKMHEDLIDAVNWAVKNGVAQQDKVAIMGGSYGGYATLVGLTFTPDVFACGVDIVGPSSLVTLLQNVPPYWAPFMPVMKIRVGDVDTEEGRQALLERSPLTLVDKIKKPLLIGQGANDPRVTQLEADQIVEAMQARNIPVTYVLYPDEGHGFALQQNRMSFNAVAEAFLAEHLGGRFEPVGDDFEASSIHIPRGVTADGRQRRILPPAERQIAEAKSSARKRLRIAHLLPRIFVAMNGSWRYFWFYFTGASASGRR
;
A
#
# COMPACT_ATOMS: atom_id res chain seq x y z
N MET A 1 70.81 -45.99 16.11
CA MET A 1 70.84 -46.59 17.46
C MET A 1 70.31 -45.55 18.43
N THR A 2 69.39 -45.95 19.32
CA THR A 2 69.05 -45.35 20.64
C THR A 2 68.67 -43.85 20.68
N SER A 3 67.66 -43.32 21.36
CA SER A 3 66.60 -43.78 22.27
C SER A 3 65.79 -42.50 22.60
N THR A 4 64.51 -42.64 22.94
CA THR A 4 63.62 -41.58 23.46
C THR A 4 64.12 -40.95 24.77
N PRO A 5 63.57 -39.78 25.18
CA PRO A 5 62.50 -39.83 26.19
C PRO A 5 61.31 -38.86 25.94
N ARG A 6 60.12 -39.27 26.41
CA ARG A 6 58.89 -38.44 26.48
C ARG A 6 58.99 -37.37 27.57
N PRO A 7 58.23 -36.28 27.44
CA PRO A 7 57.55 -35.65 28.58
C PRO A 7 56.01 -35.73 28.48
N ALA A 8 55.39 -35.59 29.65
CA ALA A 8 53.98 -35.85 30.01
C ALA A 8 52.93 -34.94 29.32
N PRO A 9 51.65 -35.34 29.27
CA PRO A 9 50.59 -34.56 28.63
C PRO A 9 50.15 -33.40 29.53
N CYS A 10 50.26 -32.17 29.01
CA CYS A 10 49.60 -31.01 29.59
C CYS A 10 48.15 -30.95 29.08
N SER A 11 47.20 -30.87 30.00
CA SER A 11 45.76 -30.93 29.78
C SER A 11 45.26 -29.86 28.81
N SER A 12 44.74 -30.28 27.66
CA SER A 12 43.96 -29.41 26.78
C SER A 12 42.55 -29.27 27.36
N ARG A 13 42.19 -28.06 27.81
CA ARG A 13 40.77 -27.70 27.94
C ARG A 13 40.13 -27.79 26.56
N SER A 14 39.00 -28.50 26.47
CA SER A 14 38.29 -28.59 25.20
C SER A 14 37.77 -27.20 24.79
N PRO A 15 37.60 -26.92 23.49
CA PRO A 15 36.97 -25.68 23.01
C PRO A 15 35.61 -25.39 23.64
N ARG A 16 34.94 -26.41 24.21
CA ARG A 16 33.67 -26.33 24.91
C ARG A 16 33.78 -25.63 26.28
N GLU A 17 34.91 -25.75 26.97
CA GLU A 17 35.12 -25.16 28.30
C GLU A 17 35.63 -23.72 28.23
N ALA A 18 36.39 -23.35 27.19
CA ALA A 18 36.73 -21.95 26.93
C ALA A 18 35.50 -21.12 26.51
N PHE A 19 34.47 -21.76 25.93
CA PHE A 19 33.23 -21.14 25.48
C PHE A 19 32.25 -20.83 26.62
N GLN A 20 32.25 -21.61 27.70
CA GLN A 20 31.31 -21.41 28.82
C GLN A 20 31.63 -20.16 29.66
N THR A 21 32.84 -19.64 29.60
CA THR A 21 33.27 -18.45 30.37
C THR A 21 32.91 -17.12 29.70
N LEU A 22 32.52 -17.12 28.41
CA LEU A 22 32.30 -15.92 27.60
C LEU A 22 30.81 -15.53 27.41
N ILE A 23 29.85 -16.32 27.89
CA ILE A 23 28.38 -16.10 27.71
C ILE A 23 27.66 -15.81 29.04
N ARG A 24 28.28 -15.06 29.94
CA ARG A 24 27.53 -14.48 31.07
C ARG A 24 27.56 -12.96 31.03
N PRO A 25 26.73 -12.31 30.18
CA PRO A 25 26.11 -11.08 30.63
C PRO A 25 25.12 -11.47 31.74
N LYS A 26 25.33 -10.95 32.95
CA LYS A 26 24.33 -10.95 34.01
C LYS A 26 23.15 -10.08 33.56
N LEU A 27 22.21 -10.64 32.79
CA LEU A 27 20.88 -10.06 32.65
C LEU A 27 20.10 -10.36 33.94
N PRO A 28 19.54 -9.34 34.60
CA PRO A 28 18.73 -9.57 35.79
C PRO A 28 17.42 -10.21 35.34
N VAL A 29 17.21 -11.46 35.76
CA VAL A 29 15.98 -12.27 35.62
C VAL A 29 15.74 -12.88 34.23
N PRO A 30 15.42 -14.20 34.12
CA PRO A 30 15.06 -14.82 32.85
C PRO A 30 13.68 -14.33 32.38
N LEU A 31 13.63 -13.70 31.20
CA LEU A 31 12.38 -13.38 30.50
C LEU A 31 11.76 -14.69 29.99
N GLN A 32 10.59 -15.05 30.51
CA GLN A 32 9.83 -16.21 30.08
C GLN A 32 9.06 -15.85 28.79
N VAL A 33 9.52 -16.35 27.65
CA VAL A 33 8.84 -16.18 26.36
C VAL A 33 7.75 -17.23 26.25
N GLU A 34 6.51 -16.78 26.07
CA GLU A 34 5.34 -17.67 26.09
C GLU A 34 4.79 -17.98 24.69
N ARG A 35 5.09 -17.14 23.70
CA ARG A 35 4.63 -17.32 22.31
C ARG A 35 5.69 -16.97 21.26
N LEU A 36 5.71 -17.75 20.17
CA LEU A 36 6.54 -17.50 18.99
C LEU A 36 5.66 -17.50 17.74
N THR A 37 5.84 -16.54 16.84
CA THR A 37 4.95 -16.40 15.66
C THR A 37 5.70 -16.16 14.35
N GLY A 38 5.16 -16.66 13.24
CA GLY A 38 5.70 -16.49 11.88
C GLY A 38 5.27 -15.20 11.17
N ILE A 39 4.94 -14.15 11.92
CA ILE A 39 4.49 -12.88 11.35
C ILE A 39 5.67 -12.14 10.73
N ARG A 40 5.47 -11.62 9.52
CA ARG A 40 6.42 -10.76 8.79
C ARG A 40 5.76 -9.41 8.47
N ARG A 41 6.53 -8.33 8.56
CA ARG A 41 6.03 -6.96 8.29
C ARG A 41 5.50 -6.79 6.87
N GLU A 42 6.07 -7.52 5.91
CA GLU A 42 5.65 -7.51 4.51
C GLU A 42 4.30 -8.18 4.22
N GLN A 43 3.71 -8.92 5.17
CA GLN A 43 2.50 -9.71 4.92
C GLN A 43 1.23 -8.86 4.80
N SER A 44 1.19 -7.67 5.42
CA SER A 44 0.08 -6.73 5.32
C SER A 44 0.48 -5.34 5.78
N ALA A 45 -0.23 -4.31 5.30
CA ALA A 45 -0.04 -2.93 5.76
C ALA A 45 -0.21 -2.80 7.29
N THR A 46 -1.15 -3.55 7.88
CA THR A 46 -1.40 -3.59 9.33
C THR A 46 -0.25 -4.20 10.14
N ARG A 47 0.69 -4.91 9.51
CA ARG A 47 1.83 -5.58 10.17
C ARG A 47 3.14 -4.82 10.01
N LYS A 48 3.15 -3.69 9.30
CA LYS A 48 4.35 -2.90 8.96
C LYS A 48 5.25 -2.61 10.16
N ASN A 49 4.66 -2.40 11.34
CA ASN A 49 5.36 -2.02 12.57
C ASN A 49 5.53 -3.18 13.57
N THR A 50 5.32 -4.44 13.17
CA THR A 50 5.45 -5.59 14.08
C THR A 50 6.83 -5.60 14.74
N ALA A 51 6.85 -5.49 16.07
CA ALA A 51 8.08 -5.61 16.85
C ALA A 51 8.55 -7.08 16.93
N ILE A 52 9.87 -7.26 17.03
CA ILE A 52 10.46 -8.61 17.19
C ILE A 52 10.08 -9.20 18.55
N LEU A 53 9.91 -8.35 19.56
CA LEU A 53 9.45 -8.71 20.90
C LEU A 53 8.28 -7.78 21.24
N GLN A 54 7.14 -8.33 21.61
CA GLN A 54 5.96 -7.57 22.03
C GLN A 54 5.14 -8.39 23.03
N LYS A 55 4.29 -7.73 23.82
CA LYS A 55 3.22 -8.43 24.54
C LYS A 55 2.02 -8.59 23.61
N ASP A 56 1.36 -9.74 23.63
CA ASP A 56 0.11 -9.92 22.92
C ASP A 56 -1.09 -9.37 23.71
N HIS A 57 -2.29 -9.50 23.16
CA HIS A 57 -3.54 -8.99 23.77
C HIS A 57 -3.89 -9.67 25.11
N LEU A 58 -3.24 -10.80 25.46
CA LEU A 58 -3.37 -11.48 26.74
C LEU A 58 -2.24 -11.10 27.71
N GLY A 59 -1.39 -10.13 27.34
CA GLY A 59 -0.24 -9.70 28.13
C GLY A 59 0.98 -10.64 28.05
N LEU A 60 0.91 -11.69 27.22
CA LEU A 60 1.96 -12.71 27.14
C LEU A 60 3.11 -12.24 26.26
N LEU A 61 4.34 -12.56 26.67
CA LEU A 61 5.53 -12.18 25.92
C LEU A 61 5.66 -13.01 24.63
N LYS A 62 5.50 -12.33 23.49
CA LYS A 62 5.48 -12.87 22.13
C LYS A 62 6.72 -12.44 21.35
N ILE A 63 7.38 -13.40 20.68
CA ILE A 63 8.51 -13.16 19.77
C ILE A 63 8.09 -13.41 18.30
N CYS A 64 8.48 -12.50 17.42
CA CYS A 64 8.29 -12.54 15.96
C CYS A 64 9.68 -12.59 15.29
N PRO A 65 10.37 -13.74 15.29
CA PRO A 65 11.78 -13.82 14.91
C PRO A 65 12.03 -13.49 13.43
N ILE A 66 11.01 -13.69 12.59
CA ILE A 66 11.04 -13.41 11.16
C ILE A 66 10.31 -12.12 10.79
N ALA A 67 10.03 -11.23 11.76
CA ALA A 67 9.30 -9.98 11.51
C ALA A 67 9.90 -9.13 10.38
N ARG A 68 11.23 -9.18 10.22
CA ARG A 68 11.98 -8.44 9.19
C ARG A 68 12.20 -9.22 7.89
N TRP A 69 11.86 -10.51 7.86
CA TRP A 69 12.12 -11.35 6.70
C TRP A 69 11.18 -10.99 5.56
N THR A 70 11.73 -11.03 4.35
CA THR A 70 10.98 -10.95 3.11
C THR A 70 10.56 -12.34 2.61
N ALA A 71 9.67 -12.41 1.62
CA ALA A 71 9.30 -13.67 0.98
C ALA A 71 10.51 -14.34 0.31
N LYS A 72 11.49 -13.53 -0.11
CA LYS A 72 12.78 -13.96 -0.66
C LYS A 72 13.67 -14.57 0.42
N ASP A 73 13.77 -13.94 1.59
CA ASP A 73 14.53 -14.49 2.73
C ASP A 73 13.96 -15.83 3.18
N VAL A 74 12.63 -15.96 3.21
CA VAL A 74 11.96 -17.24 3.50
C VAL A 74 12.29 -18.29 2.43
N HIS A 75 12.20 -17.95 1.15
CA HIS A 75 12.48 -18.90 0.07
C HIS A 75 13.92 -19.42 0.08
N TYR A 76 14.90 -18.52 0.23
CA TYR A 76 16.31 -18.93 0.30
C TYR A 76 16.61 -19.74 1.54
N TYR A 77 16.09 -19.33 2.70
CA TYR A 77 16.26 -20.09 3.92
C TYR A 77 15.72 -21.52 3.78
N LEU A 78 14.57 -21.70 3.12
CA LEU A 78 14.01 -23.03 2.86
C LEU A 78 14.91 -23.85 1.95
N GLN A 79 15.44 -23.26 0.86
CA GLN A 79 16.37 -23.96 -0.05
C GLN A 79 17.70 -24.32 0.62
N GLU A 80 18.35 -23.36 1.28
CA GLU A 80 19.66 -23.54 1.92
C GLU A 80 19.62 -24.58 3.05
N ASN A 81 18.47 -24.74 3.70
CA ASN A 81 18.30 -25.66 4.82
C ASN A 81 17.54 -26.95 4.43
N GLY A 82 17.29 -27.18 3.14
CA GLY A 82 16.58 -28.37 2.66
C GLY A 82 15.17 -28.54 3.28
N LEU A 83 14.52 -27.43 3.62
CA LEU A 83 13.19 -27.44 4.23
C LEU A 83 12.11 -27.50 3.15
N PRO A 84 11.01 -28.22 3.39
CA PRO A 84 9.94 -28.35 2.42
C PRO A 84 9.28 -27.00 2.14
N TYR A 85 9.23 -26.62 0.87
CA TYR A 85 8.43 -25.51 0.39
C TYR A 85 6.98 -25.98 0.20
N HIS A 86 6.00 -25.14 0.53
CA HIS A 86 4.60 -25.57 0.52
C HIS A 86 4.14 -25.88 -0.93
N PRO A 87 3.83 -27.15 -1.28
CA PRO A 87 3.59 -27.53 -2.67
C PRO A 87 2.41 -26.80 -3.33
N LEU A 88 1.39 -26.45 -2.54
CA LEU A 88 0.25 -25.67 -3.04
C LEU A 88 0.65 -24.30 -3.64
N ARG A 89 1.75 -23.69 -3.20
CA ARG A 89 2.19 -22.41 -3.78
C ARG A 89 2.65 -22.57 -5.23
N GLU A 90 3.31 -23.69 -5.55
CA GLU A 90 3.69 -24.06 -6.92
C GLU A 90 2.49 -24.50 -7.76
N GLN A 91 1.45 -25.01 -7.09
CA GLN A 91 0.20 -25.39 -7.73
C GLN A 91 -0.74 -24.20 -7.98
N GLY A 92 -0.35 -22.96 -7.69
CA GLY A 92 -1.14 -21.75 -7.99
C GLY A 92 -1.95 -21.17 -6.82
N TYR A 93 -1.69 -21.61 -5.58
CA TYR A 93 -2.25 -21.00 -4.36
C TYR A 93 -1.33 -19.88 -3.88
N LEU A 94 -1.48 -18.68 -4.48
CA LEU A 94 -0.55 -17.56 -4.30
C LEU A 94 -0.66 -16.86 -2.93
N SER A 95 -1.80 -17.00 -2.27
CA SER A 95 -2.03 -16.70 -0.85
C SER A 95 -2.56 -17.98 -0.22
N ILE A 96 -1.95 -18.46 0.86
CA ILE A 96 -2.42 -19.65 1.60
C ILE A 96 -2.81 -19.15 2.99
N GLY A 97 -4.11 -19.01 3.21
CA GLY A 97 -4.66 -18.60 4.48
C GLY A 97 -6.10 -19.10 4.58
N CYS A 98 -6.40 -19.67 5.74
CA CYS A 98 -7.77 -19.80 6.23
C CYS A 98 -7.87 -18.85 7.42
N HIS A 99 -8.77 -17.87 7.38
CA HIS A 99 -9.10 -17.10 8.57
C HIS A 99 -10.20 -17.85 9.34
N PRO A 100 -9.90 -18.50 10.48
CA PRO A 100 -10.87 -19.40 11.13
C PRO A 100 -12.15 -18.70 11.57
N GLU A 101 -12.07 -17.40 11.89
CA GLU A 101 -13.19 -16.60 12.39
C GLU A 101 -13.99 -15.93 11.27
N GLU A 102 -13.38 -15.71 10.10
CA GLU A 102 -13.99 -15.00 8.96
C GLU A 102 -14.33 -15.95 7.78
N GLY A 103 -14.01 -17.24 7.87
CA GLY A 103 -14.41 -18.25 6.90
C GLY A 103 -13.68 -18.25 5.55
N TYR A 104 -12.80 -17.28 5.27
CA TYR A 104 -12.08 -17.26 4.00
C TYR A 104 -10.92 -18.26 3.97
N CYS A 105 -11.07 -19.34 3.18
CA CYS A 105 -9.96 -20.16 2.70
C CYS A 105 -9.63 -19.82 1.24
N THR A 106 -8.36 -19.98 0.88
CA THR A 106 -7.84 -19.69 -0.46
C THR A 106 -7.85 -20.91 -1.38
N SER A 107 -8.43 -20.76 -2.57
CA SER A 107 -8.37 -21.71 -3.69
C SER A 107 -7.30 -21.34 -4.72
N LYS A 108 -7.04 -22.26 -5.65
CA LYS A 108 -6.11 -22.08 -6.77
C LYS A 108 -6.62 -20.98 -7.70
N VAL A 109 -5.82 -19.94 -7.92
CA VAL A 109 -6.14 -18.88 -8.89
C VAL A 109 -5.57 -19.26 -10.27
N LYS A 110 -6.28 -18.91 -11.35
CA LYS A 110 -5.77 -19.10 -12.72
C LYS A 110 -4.64 -18.10 -13.01
N PRO A 111 -3.71 -18.42 -13.92
CA PRO A 111 -2.72 -17.46 -14.39
C PRO A 111 -3.39 -16.15 -14.85
N GLY A 112 -2.96 -15.02 -14.29
CA GLY A 112 -3.49 -13.70 -14.59
C GLY A 112 -4.70 -13.24 -13.77
N GLN A 113 -5.21 -14.07 -12.85
CA GLN A 113 -6.21 -13.67 -11.87
C GLN A 113 -5.59 -12.99 -10.65
N ASP A 114 -6.39 -12.19 -9.96
CA ASP A 114 -5.98 -11.57 -8.69
C ASP A 114 -5.64 -12.66 -7.65
N PRO A 115 -4.54 -12.53 -6.87
CA PRO A 115 -4.15 -13.50 -5.83
C PRO A 115 -5.22 -13.79 -4.76
N ARG A 116 -6.27 -12.97 -4.68
CA ARG A 116 -7.44 -13.10 -3.82
C ARG A 116 -8.69 -13.62 -4.55
N SER A 117 -8.64 -13.85 -5.86
CA SER A 117 -9.74 -14.47 -6.63
C SER A 117 -10.09 -15.89 -6.17
N GLY A 118 -9.21 -16.52 -5.38
CA GLY A 118 -9.47 -17.81 -4.75
C GLY A 118 -10.17 -17.71 -3.39
N ARG A 119 -10.57 -16.51 -2.92
CA ARG A 119 -11.16 -16.35 -1.59
C ARG A 119 -12.61 -16.81 -1.55
N TRP A 120 -12.87 -17.76 -0.66
CA TRP A 120 -14.20 -18.19 -0.28
C TRP A 120 -14.78 -17.20 0.71
N ALA A 121 -16.01 -16.70 0.53
CA ALA A 121 -16.64 -15.81 1.51
C ALA A 121 -16.99 -16.50 2.83
N GLY A 122 -16.91 -17.83 2.86
CA GLY A 122 -17.18 -18.66 4.02
C GLY A 122 -17.92 -19.92 3.61
N PHE A 123 -18.29 -20.71 4.60
CA PHE A 123 -19.27 -21.76 4.44
C PHE A 123 -20.52 -21.37 5.20
N ASP A 124 -21.64 -21.97 4.85
CA ASP A 124 -22.77 -22.04 5.75
C ASP A 124 -22.44 -22.90 6.99
N LYS A 125 -23.42 -23.02 7.89
CA LYS A 125 -23.24 -23.71 9.17
C LYS A 125 -22.90 -25.19 9.00
N THR A 126 -23.42 -25.85 7.96
CA THR A 126 -23.22 -27.30 7.76
C THR A 126 -21.90 -27.59 7.07
N GLY A 127 -21.37 -26.63 6.30
CA GLY A 127 -20.20 -26.83 5.45
C GLY A 127 -20.57 -27.33 4.05
N ASP A 128 -21.85 -27.51 3.75
CA ASP A 128 -22.33 -27.98 2.45
C ASP A 128 -22.43 -26.86 1.42
N ILE A 129 -22.62 -25.62 1.88
CA ILE A 129 -22.71 -24.45 0.99
C ILE A 129 -21.45 -23.61 1.13
N LEU A 130 -20.74 -23.47 0.02
CA LEU A 130 -19.62 -22.55 -0.12
C LEU A 130 -20.13 -21.18 -0.61
N TYR A 131 -19.91 -20.13 0.16
CA TYR A 131 -20.07 -18.77 -0.33
C TYR A 131 -18.81 -18.35 -1.09
N LEU A 132 -18.95 -17.79 -2.29
CA LEU A 132 -17.81 -17.33 -3.07
C LEU A 132 -18.10 -16.04 -3.85
N LEU A 133 -17.05 -15.25 -4.03
CA LEU A 133 -17.05 -14.12 -4.95
C LEU A 133 -16.69 -14.63 -6.35
N ASP A 134 -17.52 -14.36 -7.35
CA ASP A 134 -17.30 -14.82 -8.73
C ASP A 134 -17.60 -13.72 -9.74
N SER A 135 -16.71 -13.56 -10.71
CA SER A 135 -16.87 -12.63 -11.84
C SER A 135 -16.87 -13.35 -13.20
N ARG A 136 -16.91 -14.69 -13.25
CA ARG A 136 -16.98 -15.45 -14.51
C ARG A 136 -18.31 -15.19 -15.22
N GLY A 137 -18.25 -14.91 -16.54
CA GLY A 137 -19.43 -14.65 -17.35
C GLY A 137 -20.13 -13.30 -17.10
N ARG A 138 -19.55 -12.43 -16.28
CA ARG A 138 -20.10 -11.12 -15.88
C ARG A 138 -19.02 -10.05 -15.79
N ASP A 139 -19.40 -8.79 -15.67
CA ASP A 139 -18.43 -7.68 -15.58
C ASP A 139 -17.94 -7.44 -14.15
N THR A 140 -18.88 -7.11 -13.25
CA THR A 140 -18.64 -6.95 -11.81
C THR A 140 -18.66 -8.29 -11.09
N SER A 141 -17.88 -8.43 -10.03
CA SER A 141 -17.94 -9.58 -9.13
C SER A 141 -19.29 -9.61 -8.39
N ALA A 142 -19.77 -10.82 -8.11
CA ALA A 142 -20.99 -11.05 -7.36
C ALA A 142 -20.80 -12.16 -6.32
N LEU A 143 -21.64 -12.14 -5.29
CA LEU A 143 -21.65 -13.15 -4.24
C LEU A 143 -22.59 -14.28 -4.64
N PHE A 144 -22.07 -15.50 -4.60
CA PHE A 144 -22.83 -16.71 -4.88
C PHE A 144 -22.77 -17.68 -3.69
N ALA A 145 -23.80 -18.49 -3.55
CA ALA A 145 -23.80 -19.73 -2.79
C ALA A 145 -23.62 -20.90 -3.75
N LEU A 146 -22.69 -21.80 -3.47
CA LEU A 146 -22.45 -23.03 -4.21
C LEU A 146 -22.69 -24.22 -3.28
N ASN A 147 -23.67 -25.05 -3.60
CA ASN A 147 -23.88 -26.31 -2.92
C ASN A 147 -22.82 -27.32 -3.40
N LEU A 148 -21.98 -27.79 -2.49
CA LEU A 148 -20.86 -28.69 -2.79
C LEU A 148 -21.30 -30.13 -3.05
N ASN A 149 -22.52 -30.49 -2.66
CA ASN A 149 -23.08 -31.82 -2.89
C ASN A 149 -23.78 -31.94 -4.25
N THR A 150 -24.33 -30.83 -4.77
CA THR A 150 -25.11 -30.81 -6.02
C THR A 150 -24.49 -30.00 -7.14
N ASP A 151 -23.41 -29.27 -6.88
CA ASP A 151 -22.82 -28.23 -7.75
C ASP A 151 -23.80 -27.09 -8.12
N GLU A 152 -24.95 -27.01 -7.45
CA GLU A 152 -25.93 -25.95 -7.69
C GLU A 152 -25.38 -24.59 -7.22
N LYS A 153 -25.43 -23.60 -8.11
CA LYS A 153 -24.89 -22.27 -7.87
C LYS A 153 -25.99 -21.21 -7.90
N LEU A 154 -26.24 -20.58 -6.75
CA LEU A 154 -27.23 -19.53 -6.56
C LEU A 154 -26.57 -18.14 -6.44
N LEU A 155 -27.09 -17.15 -7.15
CA LEU A 155 -26.68 -15.75 -7.01
C LEU A 155 -27.36 -15.13 -5.77
N LEU A 156 -26.56 -14.59 -4.84
CA LEU A 156 -27.06 -13.94 -3.63
C LEU A 156 -27.10 -12.42 -3.77
N ALA A 157 -26.02 -11.80 -4.26
CA ALA A 157 -25.93 -10.35 -4.39
C ALA A 157 -25.02 -9.93 -5.55
N GLU A 158 -25.38 -8.83 -6.20
CA GLU A 158 -24.63 -8.20 -7.27
C GLU A 158 -24.93 -6.69 -7.31
N ASN A 159 -24.04 -5.95 -7.96
CA ASN A 159 -24.24 -4.55 -8.31
C ASN A 159 -23.71 -4.32 -9.74
N PRO A 160 -24.43 -3.59 -10.60
CA PRO A 160 -24.00 -3.37 -11.98
C PRO A 160 -22.81 -2.41 -12.13
N LYS A 161 -22.49 -1.61 -11.11
CA LYS A 161 -21.45 -0.56 -11.15
C LYS A 161 -20.23 -0.85 -10.29
N ALA A 162 -20.34 -1.76 -9.33
CA ALA A 162 -19.28 -2.04 -8.38
C ALA A 162 -19.12 -3.55 -8.13
N ASP A 163 -17.88 -3.97 -7.90
CA ASP A 163 -17.55 -5.29 -7.40
C ASP A 163 -18.08 -5.47 -5.97
N VAL A 164 -18.38 -6.70 -5.58
CA VAL A 164 -18.69 -7.04 -4.17
C VAL A 164 -17.50 -6.69 -3.28
N GLY A 165 -17.78 -5.91 -2.24
CA GLY A 165 -16.84 -5.58 -1.17
C GLY A 165 -17.06 -6.48 0.05
N GLU A 166 -17.40 -5.85 1.17
CA GLU A 166 -17.57 -6.52 2.45
C GLU A 166 -18.79 -7.43 2.46
N VAL A 167 -18.69 -8.58 3.13
CA VAL A 167 -19.79 -9.53 3.30
C VAL A 167 -20.02 -9.74 4.78
N LEU A 168 -21.18 -9.32 5.27
CA LEU A 168 -21.57 -9.49 6.66
C LEU A 168 -22.21 -10.87 6.84
N VAL A 169 -21.63 -11.68 7.74
CA VAL A 169 -22.02 -13.07 7.98
C VAL A 169 -22.42 -13.25 9.44
N HIS A 170 -23.51 -13.97 9.71
CA HIS A 170 -23.92 -14.28 11.07
C HIS A 170 -22.82 -15.10 11.80
N PRO A 171 -22.44 -14.75 13.05
CA PRO A 171 -21.27 -15.31 13.71
C PRO A 171 -21.32 -16.84 13.91
N THR A 172 -22.50 -17.39 14.22
CA THR A 172 -22.72 -18.83 14.48
C THR A 172 -23.55 -19.53 13.42
N GLU A 173 -24.67 -18.95 12.98
CA GLU A 173 -25.50 -19.51 11.89
C GLU A 173 -24.84 -19.44 10.51
N LYS A 174 -23.80 -18.62 10.36
CA LYS A 174 -23.03 -18.46 9.12
C LYS A 174 -23.85 -18.06 7.88
N THR A 175 -25.10 -17.63 8.06
CA THR A 175 -25.91 -17.05 6.99
C THR A 175 -25.34 -15.71 6.55
N ILE A 176 -25.37 -15.43 5.25
CA ILE A 176 -25.03 -14.11 4.72
C ILE A 176 -26.17 -13.16 5.06
N GLN A 177 -25.85 -12.03 5.69
CA GLN A 177 -26.85 -11.08 6.17
C GLN A 177 -26.86 -9.76 5.40
N ALA A 178 -25.71 -9.27 4.96
CA ALA A 178 -25.62 -8.10 4.10
C ALA A 178 -24.34 -8.12 3.26
N VAL A 179 -24.35 -7.36 2.16
CA VAL A 179 -23.22 -7.24 1.23
C VAL A 179 -22.99 -5.77 0.91
N GLY A 180 -21.76 -5.30 1.12
CA GLY A 180 -21.33 -3.95 0.81
C GLY A 180 -20.87 -3.81 -0.65
N PHE A 181 -21.27 -2.72 -1.29
CA PHE A 181 -20.82 -2.31 -2.61
C PHE A 181 -20.30 -0.88 -2.55
N THR A 182 -19.11 -0.61 -3.08
CA THR A 182 -18.54 0.74 -3.10
C THR A 182 -18.38 1.23 -4.54
N TYR A 183 -19.38 1.99 -5.02
CA TYR A 183 -19.23 2.74 -6.27
C TYR A 183 -18.55 4.08 -5.98
N ALA A 184 -19.30 5.07 -5.47
CA ALA A 184 -18.75 6.36 -4.98
C ALA A 184 -18.60 6.36 -3.45
N ARG A 185 -19.63 5.90 -2.75
CA ARG A 185 -19.61 5.58 -1.32
C ARG A 185 -20.09 4.14 -1.13
N ARG A 186 -19.85 3.58 0.05
CA ARG A 186 -20.34 2.25 0.41
C ARG A 186 -21.85 2.26 0.60
N GLU A 187 -22.51 1.28 -0.01
CA GLU A 187 -23.92 0.96 0.18
C GLU A 187 -24.06 -0.49 0.65
N TRP A 188 -24.88 -0.72 1.66
CA TRP A 188 -25.18 -2.06 2.17
C TRP A 188 -26.45 -2.61 1.53
N LYS A 189 -26.35 -3.74 0.84
CA LYS A 189 -27.49 -4.55 0.41
C LYS A 189 -27.80 -5.59 1.48
N ILE A 190 -28.93 -5.42 2.15
CA ILE A 190 -29.41 -6.33 3.20
C ILE A 190 -30.04 -7.55 2.54
N LEU A 191 -29.64 -8.75 2.98
CA LEU A 191 -30.16 -10.05 2.55
C LEU A 191 -30.93 -10.77 3.66
N ASP A 192 -30.62 -10.46 4.91
CA ASP A 192 -31.32 -10.96 6.10
C ASP A 192 -32.00 -9.80 6.83
N GLU A 193 -33.34 -9.81 6.84
CA GLU A 193 -34.16 -8.80 7.48
C GLU A 193 -33.92 -8.68 8.99
N SER A 194 -33.34 -9.69 9.64
CA SER A 194 -33.07 -9.68 11.08
C SER A 194 -32.09 -8.57 11.52
N ILE A 195 -31.25 -8.07 10.60
CA ILE A 195 -30.30 -6.99 10.87
C ILE A 195 -30.74 -5.63 10.31
N LYS A 196 -31.93 -5.55 9.69
CA LYS A 196 -32.37 -4.32 9.02
C LYS A 196 -32.46 -3.13 9.98
N LYS A 197 -33.14 -3.33 11.10
CA LYS A 197 -33.31 -2.28 12.13
C LYS A 197 -31.97 -1.83 12.73
N ASP A 198 -31.00 -2.73 12.78
CA ASP A 198 -29.66 -2.43 13.29
C ASP A 198 -28.90 -1.53 12.34
N LEU A 199 -28.86 -1.88 11.05
CA LEU A 199 -28.18 -1.06 10.03
C LEU A 199 -28.88 0.28 9.81
N ASP A 200 -30.22 0.31 9.84
CA ASP A 200 -30.99 1.56 9.79
C ASP A 200 -30.62 2.48 10.96
N TYR A 201 -30.52 1.96 12.19
CA TYR A 201 -30.10 2.73 13.36
C TYR A 201 -28.64 3.19 13.24
N LEU A 202 -27.72 2.27 12.91
CA LEU A 202 -26.30 2.56 12.82
C LEU A 202 -25.97 3.60 11.74
N ALA A 203 -26.77 3.70 10.68
CA ALA A 203 -26.64 4.75 9.67
C ALA A 203 -26.92 6.17 10.22
N THR A 204 -27.53 6.30 11.40
CA THR A 204 -27.83 7.60 12.04
C THR A 204 -26.80 8.05 13.07
N VAL A 205 -25.86 7.19 13.45
CA VAL A 205 -24.95 7.43 14.58
C VAL A 205 -23.83 8.43 14.23
N GLU A 206 -23.30 8.34 13.02
CA GLU A 206 -22.25 9.24 12.49
C GLU A 206 -22.45 9.43 10.99
N ASP A 207 -22.06 10.59 10.48
CA ASP A 207 -22.02 10.89 9.04
C ASP A 207 -20.74 10.33 8.42
N GLY A 208 -20.67 9.00 8.34
CA GLY A 208 -19.48 8.25 7.91
C GLY A 208 -19.81 6.91 7.27
N GLU A 209 -18.79 6.24 6.73
CA GLU A 209 -18.94 4.87 6.26
C GLU A 209 -18.88 3.89 7.44
N LEU A 210 -20.00 3.21 7.68
CA LEU A 210 -20.10 2.14 8.68
C LEU A 210 -19.26 0.92 8.27
N LEU A 211 -18.47 0.45 9.22
CA LEU A 211 -17.80 -0.85 9.23
C LEU A 211 -18.23 -1.64 10.47
N VAL A 212 -18.70 -2.86 10.28
CA VAL A 212 -18.95 -3.79 11.40
C VAL A 212 -17.69 -4.60 11.63
N THR A 213 -16.87 -4.16 12.59
CA THR A 213 -15.53 -4.72 12.84
C THR A 213 -15.54 -6.07 13.57
N SER A 214 -16.52 -6.31 14.45
CA SER A 214 -16.66 -7.60 15.15
C SER A 214 -18.04 -7.75 15.80
N ARG A 215 -18.40 -8.98 16.19
CA ARG A 215 -19.70 -9.36 16.76
C ARG A 215 -19.53 -10.47 17.79
N THR A 216 -20.31 -10.45 18.87
CA THR A 216 -20.38 -11.58 19.82
C THR A 216 -21.05 -12.81 19.19
N LEU A 217 -20.80 -14.00 19.72
CA LEU A 217 -21.35 -15.26 19.17
C LEU A 217 -22.88 -15.37 19.27
N ASP A 218 -23.47 -14.76 20.30
CA ASP A 218 -24.92 -14.61 20.47
C ASP A 218 -25.50 -13.46 19.64
N ASP A 219 -24.63 -12.77 18.91
CA ASP A 219 -24.95 -11.68 18.03
C ASP A 219 -25.65 -10.49 18.70
N GLN A 220 -25.47 -10.27 20.00
CA GLN A 220 -26.11 -9.19 20.75
C GLN A 220 -25.27 -7.91 20.81
N GLN A 221 -23.94 -8.00 20.68
CA GLN A 221 -23.02 -6.87 20.79
C GLN A 221 -22.12 -6.81 19.56
N TRP A 222 -22.07 -5.65 18.91
CA TRP A 222 -21.19 -5.40 17.76
C TRP A 222 -20.16 -4.35 18.10
N THR A 223 -18.96 -4.44 17.53
CA THR A 223 -18.04 -3.30 17.47
C THR A 223 -18.12 -2.70 16.07
N CYS A 224 -18.40 -1.41 16.01
CA CYS A 224 -18.52 -0.66 14.77
C CYS A 224 -17.42 0.40 14.69
N ALA A 225 -16.98 0.69 13.47
CA ALA A 225 -16.11 1.81 13.17
C ALA A 225 -16.78 2.68 12.11
N TYR A 226 -16.63 4.00 12.23
CA TYR A 226 -17.06 4.96 11.23
C TYR A 226 -15.83 5.60 10.61
N LEU A 227 -15.63 5.34 9.32
CA LEU A 227 -14.67 6.08 8.53
C LEU A 227 -15.29 7.44 8.22
N LEU A 228 -14.63 8.51 8.63
CA LEU A 228 -15.00 9.89 8.30
C LEU A 228 -14.03 10.41 7.25
N ASP A 229 -14.42 11.43 6.49
CA ASP A 229 -13.56 12.18 5.58
C ASP A 229 -12.84 13.36 6.25
N ASN A 230 -13.49 13.93 7.26
CA ASN A 230 -13.09 15.14 7.98
C ASN A 230 -12.66 14.87 9.44
N GLY A 231 -12.27 13.64 9.77
CA GLY A 231 -11.96 13.28 11.15
C GLY A 231 -11.30 11.92 11.31
N PRO A 232 -10.86 11.59 12.54
CA PRO A 232 -10.35 10.28 12.86
C PRO A 232 -11.46 9.22 12.78
N VAL A 233 -11.07 7.97 12.54
CA VAL A 233 -12.00 6.83 12.65
C VAL A 233 -12.54 6.77 14.07
N LYS A 234 -13.87 6.73 14.20
CA LYS A 234 -14.57 6.64 15.49
C LYS A 234 -15.05 5.23 15.75
N PHE A 235 -14.83 4.71 16.95
CA PHE A 235 -15.20 3.35 17.33
C PHE A 235 -16.34 3.33 18.33
N TYR A 236 -17.26 2.38 18.14
CA TYR A 236 -18.47 2.21 18.93
C TYR A 236 -18.67 0.75 19.32
N ARG A 237 -19.26 0.51 20.49
CA ARG A 237 -19.92 -0.76 20.82
C ARG A 237 -21.41 -0.58 20.63
N TYR A 238 -22.01 -1.34 19.74
CA TYR A 238 -23.44 -1.34 19.49
C TYR A 238 -24.13 -2.49 20.23
N ASP A 239 -25.07 -2.13 21.09
CA ASP A 239 -25.96 -3.04 21.80
C ASP A 239 -27.27 -3.18 21.00
N ARG A 240 -27.48 -4.34 20.38
CA ARG A 240 -28.63 -4.58 19.51
C ARG A 240 -29.95 -4.61 20.26
N ALA A 241 -29.98 -5.24 21.44
CA ALA A 241 -31.21 -5.43 22.20
C ALA A 241 -31.87 -4.09 22.55
N ASN A 242 -31.04 -3.07 22.79
CA ASN A 242 -31.46 -1.71 23.12
C ASN A 242 -31.33 -0.74 21.93
N GLN A 243 -30.88 -1.21 20.77
CA GLN A 243 -30.49 -0.40 19.61
C GLN A 243 -29.70 0.85 20.00
N LYS A 244 -28.58 0.66 20.70
CA LYS A 244 -27.79 1.76 21.25
C LYS A 244 -26.31 1.62 20.94
N ALA A 245 -25.76 2.62 20.26
CA ALA A 245 -24.33 2.75 20.04
C ALA A 245 -23.68 3.50 21.22
N HIS A 246 -22.66 2.89 21.80
CA HIS A 246 -21.83 3.46 22.85
C HIS A 246 -20.48 3.82 22.29
N PHE A 247 -20.13 5.12 22.29
CA PHE A 247 -18.81 5.58 21.88
C PHE A 247 -17.71 4.90 22.73
N LEU A 248 -16.64 4.47 22.08
CA LEU A 248 -15.47 3.86 22.72
C LEU A 248 -14.28 4.82 22.71
N PHE A 249 -13.79 5.19 21.52
CA PHE A 249 -12.61 6.04 21.33
C PHE A 249 -12.48 6.49 19.87
N ASN A 250 -11.64 7.51 19.62
CA ASN A 250 -11.18 7.88 18.29
C ASN A 250 -9.79 7.29 18.03
N SER A 251 -9.50 6.97 16.76
CA SER A 251 -8.19 6.43 16.39
C SER A 251 -7.02 7.41 16.60
N ARG A 252 -7.30 8.72 16.60
CA ARG A 252 -6.36 9.84 16.67
C ARG A 252 -7.05 11.09 17.23
N ASP A 253 -7.10 11.22 18.56
CA ASP A 253 -7.77 12.34 19.23
C ASP A 253 -7.17 13.71 18.88
N ASP A 254 -5.90 13.75 18.49
CA ASP A 254 -5.21 14.97 18.06
C ASP A 254 -5.79 15.53 16.75
N LEU A 255 -6.41 14.70 15.91
CA LEU A 255 -7.04 15.16 14.66
C LEU A 255 -8.33 15.97 14.90
N ASP A 256 -9.04 15.74 16.00
CA ASP A 256 -10.33 16.40 16.28
C ASP A 256 -10.21 17.93 16.45
N GLY A 257 -9.02 18.42 16.79
CA GLY A 257 -8.76 19.86 16.95
C GLY A 257 -8.47 20.61 15.65
N TYR A 258 -8.28 19.91 14.53
CA TYR A 258 -7.90 20.54 13.26
C TYR A 258 -9.13 20.87 12.39
N PRO A 259 -9.09 21.96 11.62
CA PRO A 259 -10.18 22.35 10.73
C PRO A 259 -10.16 21.51 9.44
N LEU A 260 -10.39 20.20 9.57
CA LEU A 260 -10.46 19.27 8.45
C LEU A 260 -11.68 19.59 7.54
N VAL A 261 -11.59 19.14 6.29
CA VAL A 261 -12.56 19.41 5.23
C VAL A 261 -13.27 18.13 4.79
N ASN A 262 -14.49 18.27 4.26
CA ASN A 262 -15.22 17.13 3.71
C ASN A 262 -14.62 16.71 2.36
N MET A 263 -14.97 15.51 1.93
CA MET A 263 -14.64 14.92 0.64
C MET A 263 -15.93 14.68 -0.14
N HIS A 264 -16.06 15.37 -1.27
CA HIS A 264 -17.15 15.19 -2.22
C HIS A 264 -16.78 14.09 -3.21
N ALA A 265 -17.76 13.37 -3.75
CA ALA A 265 -17.53 12.24 -4.66
C ALA A 265 -18.18 12.46 -6.05
N PRO A 266 -17.73 13.45 -6.84
CA PRO A 266 -18.32 13.71 -8.15
C PRO A 266 -18.08 12.56 -9.13
N ILE A 267 -19.06 12.30 -9.98
CA ILE A 267 -18.94 11.37 -11.10
C ILE A 267 -18.74 12.16 -12.39
N ILE A 268 -17.56 12.05 -12.99
CA ILE A 268 -17.17 12.80 -14.19
C ILE A 268 -17.36 11.93 -15.43
N ASP A 269 -17.87 12.53 -16.50
CA ASP A 269 -17.90 11.90 -17.83
C ASP A 269 -16.57 12.12 -18.55
N ALA A 270 -15.87 11.04 -18.86
CA ALA A 270 -14.76 11.06 -19.81
C ALA A 270 -15.29 11.33 -21.23
N ARG A 271 -14.42 11.80 -22.12
CA ARG A 271 -14.76 12.13 -23.52
C ARG A 271 -15.34 10.95 -24.32
N ASP A 272 -15.03 9.72 -23.92
CA ASP A 272 -15.57 8.49 -24.53
C ASP A 272 -16.78 7.92 -23.77
N GLY A 273 -17.34 8.68 -22.83
CA GLY A 273 -18.55 8.34 -22.08
C GLY A 273 -18.33 7.45 -20.85
N LYS A 274 -17.07 7.13 -20.49
CA LYS A 274 -16.80 6.43 -19.23
C LYS A 274 -17.12 7.31 -18.03
N LYS A 275 -17.73 6.71 -17.00
CA LYS A 275 -17.97 7.35 -15.71
C LYS A 275 -16.73 7.19 -14.82
N LEU A 276 -16.10 8.30 -14.48
CA LEU A 276 -14.94 8.38 -13.60
C LEU A 276 -15.42 8.75 -12.19
N VAL A 277 -15.26 7.83 -11.24
CA VAL A 277 -15.53 8.12 -9.83
C VAL A 277 -14.36 8.92 -9.27
N CYS A 278 -14.61 10.16 -8.88
CA CYS A 278 -13.59 11.06 -8.38
C CYS A 278 -13.86 11.44 -6.93
N TYR A 279 -12.84 11.93 -6.24
CA TYR A 279 -12.96 12.51 -4.91
C TYR A 279 -12.35 13.89 -4.88
N LEU A 280 -13.09 14.84 -4.32
CA LEU A 280 -12.76 16.25 -4.31
C LEU A 280 -12.79 16.77 -2.88
N SER A 281 -11.67 17.32 -2.41
CA SER A 281 -11.61 18.08 -1.17
C SER A 281 -11.33 19.55 -1.50
N LEU A 282 -12.04 20.46 -0.86
CA LEU A 282 -11.93 21.89 -1.10
C LEU A 282 -11.30 22.61 0.09
N PRO A 283 -10.56 23.72 -0.13
CA PRO A 283 -10.02 24.51 0.95
C PRO A 283 -11.10 24.96 1.94
N LYS A 284 -10.79 24.95 3.23
CA LYS A 284 -11.75 25.36 4.26
C LYS A 284 -12.27 26.77 3.98
N GLY A 285 -13.60 26.93 3.98
CA GLY A 285 -14.27 28.20 3.75
C GLY A 285 -14.37 28.64 2.28
N SER A 286 -13.87 27.84 1.33
CA SER A 286 -14.08 28.11 -0.10
C SER A 286 -15.45 27.65 -0.59
N ASP A 287 -16.05 26.65 0.05
CA ASP A 287 -17.35 26.06 -0.22
C ASP A 287 -18.21 26.14 1.07
N PRO A 288 -18.88 27.27 1.34
CA PRO A 288 -19.62 27.49 2.57
C PRO A 288 -20.98 26.77 2.62
N ASP A 289 -21.57 26.41 1.48
CA ASP A 289 -22.85 25.68 1.39
C ASP A 289 -22.67 24.16 1.23
N GLY A 290 -21.44 23.70 0.98
CA GLY A 290 -21.05 22.29 0.98
C GLY A 290 -21.51 21.54 -0.26
N ASP A 291 -21.72 22.23 -1.38
CA ASP A 291 -22.23 21.65 -2.61
C ASP A 291 -21.13 20.97 -3.47
N GLY A 292 -19.87 21.06 -3.05
CA GLY A 292 -18.72 20.52 -3.76
C GLY A 292 -18.19 21.46 -4.85
N LYS A 293 -18.54 22.74 -4.80
CA LYS A 293 -18.03 23.78 -5.68
C LYS A 293 -17.66 25.03 -4.86
N PRO A 294 -16.42 25.54 -5.01
CA PRO A 294 -16.05 26.74 -4.30
C PRO A 294 -16.75 27.99 -4.88
N ASP A 295 -17.02 28.99 -4.03
CA ASP A 295 -17.58 30.31 -4.40
C ASP A 295 -16.77 30.98 -5.52
N LYS A 296 -15.46 30.71 -5.55
CA LYS A 296 -14.52 31.13 -6.59
C LYS A 296 -13.57 29.98 -6.90
N PRO A 297 -13.19 29.78 -8.17
CA PRO A 297 -12.19 28.78 -8.53
C PRO A 297 -10.89 29.00 -7.73
N VAL A 298 -10.34 27.90 -7.22
CA VAL A 298 -9.08 27.88 -6.45
C VAL A 298 -7.97 27.19 -7.25
N PRO A 299 -6.68 27.36 -6.90
CA PRO A 299 -5.63 26.50 -7.42
C PRO A 299 -5.92 25.03 -7.06
N MET A 300 -5.51 24.09 -7.90
CA MET A 300 -5.85 22.66 -7.74
C MET A 300 -4.61 21.78 -7.86
N VAL A 301 -4.58 20.71 -7.07
CA VAL A 301 -3.68 19.57 -7.25
C VAL A 301 -4.50 18.37 -7.72
N LEU A 302 -4.21 17.90 -8.92
CA LEU A 302 -4.68 16.60 -9.40
C LEU A 302 -3.80 15.53 -8.75
N ASN A 303 -4.34 14.83 -7.77
CA ASN A 303 -3.65 13.79 -7.02
C ASN A 303 -3.92 12.42 -7.65
N VAL A 304 -2.92 11.83 -8.29
CA VAL A 304 -3.05 10.61 -9.08
C VAL A 304 -2.55 9.42 -8.28
N HIS A 305 -3.43 8.47 -7.98
CA HIS A 305 -3.08 7.30 -7.22
C HIS A 305 -2.06 6.39 -7.94
N GLY A 306 -1.28 5.65 -7.15
CA GLY A 306 -0.37 4.62 -7.65
C GLY A 306 -1.08 3.31 -8.01
N GLY A 307 -0.35 2.36 -8.60
CA GLY A 307 -0.89 1.06 -9.01
C GLY A 307 -0.38 0.66 -10.39
N PRO A 308 -1.18 0.77 -11.47
CA PRO A 308 -2.45 1.50 -11.56
C PRO A 308 -3.68 0.70 -11.14
N TRP A 309 -3.55 -0.61 -10.89
CA TRP A 309 -4.68 -1.48 -10.49
C TRP A 309 -4.99 -1.36 -9.00
N ALA A 310 -5.28 -0.13 -8.58
CA ALA A 310 -5.76 0.26 -7.26
C ALA A 310 -6.93 1.23 -7.45
N ARG A 311 -7.44 1.83 -6.38
CA ARG A 311 -8.45 2.88 -6.45
C ARG A 311 -8.31 3.81 -5.26
N ASP A 312 -8.79 5.03 -5.42
CA ASP A 312 -9.13 5.89 -4.30
C ASP A 312 -10.53 5.54 -3.78
N GLU A 313 -10.76 5.86 -2.50
CA GLU A 313 -12.01 5.63 -1.79
C GLU A 313 -12.39 6.89 -1.00
N TRP A 314 -13.68 7.07 -0.74
CA TRP A 314 -14.15 8.13 0.13
C TRP A 314 -13.68 7.90 1.57
N GLY A 315 -13.24 8.97 2.24
CA GLY A 315 -12.84 8.94 3.64
C GLY A 315 -11.63 9.80 3.92
N TYR A 316 -11.09 9.70 5.13
CA TYR A 316 -9.99 10.54 5.58
C TYR A 316 -8.74 10.20 4.79
N ASP A 317 -8.27 11.17 4.00
CA ASP A 317 -7.00 11.11 3.31
C ASP A 317 -6.11 12.26 3.80
N ALA A 318 -4.96 11.91 4.39
CA ALA A 318 -4.07 12.88 5.00
C ALA A 318 -3.43 13.84 3.98
N GLU A 319 -3.23 13.40 2.73
CA GLU A 319 -2.67 14.22 1.66
C GLU A 319 -3.72 15.21 1.14
N HIS A 320 -4.98 14.77 0.99
CA HIS A 320 -6.11 15.66 0.70
C HIS A 320 -6.27 16.74 1.78
N GLN A 321 -6.29 16.35 3.06
CA GLN A 321 -6.44 17.30 4.16
C GLN A 321 -5.29 18.31 4.21
N TRP A 322 -4.07 17.83 4.00
CA TRP A 322 -2.86 18.65 3.96
C TRP A 322 -2.89 19.66 2.82
N LEU A 323 -3.13 19.21 1.58
CA LEU A 323 -3.16 20.09 0.41
C LEU A 323 -4.35 21.07 0.45
N ALA A 324 -5.53 20.62 0.89
CA ALA A 324 -6.68 21.51 1.08
C ALA A 324 -6.41 22.60 2.12
N ASN A 325 -5.71 22.26 3.20
CA ASN A 325 -5.25 23.24 4.18
C ASN A 325 -4.34 24.30 3.52
N ARG A 326 -3.48 23.90 2.58
CA ARG A 326 -2.57 24.84 1.88
C ARG A 326 -3.26 25.69 0.81
N GLY A 327 -4.56 25.52 0.62
CA GLY A 327 -5.39 26.38 -0.23
C GLY A 327 -5.69 25.78 -1.60
N TYR A 328 -5.48 24.47 -1.76
CA TYR A 328 -5.70 23.77 -3.03
C TYR A 328 -7.02 22.99 -3.02
N ALA A 329 -7.77 23.03 -4.12
CA ALA A 329 -8.67 21.91 -4.41
C ALA A 329 -7.82 20.65 -4.66
N VAL A 330 -8.24 19.51 -4.12
CA VAL A 330 -7.53 18.24 -4.31
C VAL A 330 -8.47 17.28 -5.01
N LEU A 331 -8.13 16.92 -6.24
CA LEU A 331 -8.95 16.03 -7.07
C LEU A 331 -8.22 14.72 -7.29
N ALA A 332 -8.80 13.64 -6.77
CA ALA A 332 -8.40 12.27 -7.04
C ALA A 332 -9.35 11.64 -8.05
N VAL A 333 -8.81 10.87 -8.99
CA VAL A 333 -9.58 10.33 -10.12
C VAL A 333 -9.34 8.83 -10.20
N ASN A 334 -10.40 8.03 -10.07
CA ASN A 334 -10.35 6.64 -10.49
C ASN A 334 -10.46 6.57 -12.02
N TYR A 335 -9.32 6.74 -12.69
CA TYR A 335 -9.18 6.62 -14.14
C TYR A 335 -9.35 5.16 -14.60
N ARG A 336 -9.60 4.93 -15.90
CA ARG A 336 -9.73 3.56 -16.42
C ARG A 336 -8.52 2.72 -16.01
N GLY A 337 -8.77 1.52 -15.49
CA GLY A 337 -7.73 0.70 -14.86
C GLY A 337 -7.89 0.54 -13.36
N SER A 338 -8.54 1.49 -12.69
CA SER A 338 -8.81 1.40 -11.26
C SER A 338 -9.72 0.20 -10.94
N THR A 339 -9.51 -0.42 -9.78
CA THR A 339 -10.22 -1.64 -9.37
C THR A 339 -11.58 -1.33 -8.74
N GLY A 340 -12.44 -2.33 -8.57
CA GLY A 340 -13.73 -2.19 -7.90
C GLY A 340 -14.89 -1.75 -8.79
N PHE A 341 -14.64 -1.41 -10.06
CA PHE A 341 -15.65 -0.96 -11.04
C PHE A 341 -15.93 -2.00 -12.15
N GLY A 342 -15.60 -3.26 -11.90
CA GLY A 342 -15.75 -4.34 -12.87
C GLY A 342 -14.55 -4.48 -13.83
N LYS A 343 -14.48 -5.64 -14.49
CA LYS A 343 -13.36 -6.02 -15.37
C LYS A 343 -13.26 -5.14 -16.60
N SER A 344 -14.38 -4.64 -17.13
CA SER A 344 -14.43 -3.80 -18.32
C SER A 344 -13.70 -2.48 -18.07
N PHE A 345 -13.86 -1.90 -16.88
CA PHE A 345 -13.17 -0.69 -16.46
C PHE A 345 -11.67 -0.95 -16.24
N VAL A 346 -11.32 -2.02 -15.53
CA VAL A 346 -9.92 -2.42 -15.28
C VAL A 346 -9.17 -2.74 -16.59
N ASN A 347 -9.81 -3.48 -17.50
CA ASN A 347 -9.19 -3.91 -18.75
C ASN A 347 -9.16 -2.81 -19.82
N ALA A 348 -9.94 -1.75 -19.68
CA ALA A 348 -9.87 -0.58 -20.56
C ALA A 348 -8.54 0.18 -20.45
N ALA A 349 -7.69 -0.15 -19.47
CA ALA A 349 -6.32 0.37 -19.32
C ALA A 349 -5.25 -0.45 -20.07
N ASN A 350 -5.59 -1.61 -20.64
CA ASN A 350 -4.60 -2.49 -21.24
C ASN A 350 -3.94 -1.84 -22.47
N GLY A 351 -2.63 -1.57 -22.39
CA GLY A 351 -1.87 -0.88 -23.43
C GLY A 351 -2.11 0.62 -23.52
N GLU A 352 -2.77 1.22 -22.51
CA GLU A 352 -3.27 2.61 -22.54
C GLU A 352 -2.55 3.54 -21.55
N TRP A 353 -1.41 3.11 -20.98
CA TRP A 353 -0.51 4.01 -20.25
C TRP A 353 -0.10 5.19 -21.16
N SER A 354 -0.01 6.41 -20.62
CA SER A 354 0.14 7.68 -21.37
C SER A 354 -0.87 7.98 -22.49
N ARG A 355 -1.90 7.14 -22.66
CA ARG A 355 -2.95 7.28 -23.69
C ARG A 355 -4.28 7.55 -23.00
N LYS A 356 -5.29 6.69 -23.19
CA LYS A 356 -6.63 6.94 -22.66
C LYS A 356 -6.70 7.05 -21.13
N MET A 357 -5.78 6.41 -20.41
CA MET A 357 -5.67 6.62 -18.96
C MET A 357 -5.30 8.07 -18.62
N HIS A 358 -4.43 8.69 -19.42
CA HIS A 358 -4.09 10.10 -19.29
C HIS A 358 -5.23 11.01 -19.77
N GLU A 359 -5.94 10.62 -20.82
CA GLU A 359 -7.13 11.36 -21.28
C GLU A 359 -8.20 11.48 -20.19
N ASP A 360 -8.42 10.42 -19.40
CA ASP A 360 -9.34 10.47 -18.24
C ASP A 360 -8.93 11.54 -17.22
N LEU A 361 -7.63 11.66 -16.94
CA LEU A 361 -7.09 12.68 -16.05
C LEU A 361 -7.29 14.09 -16.61
N ILE A 362 -7.05 14.28 -17.91
CA ILE A 362 -7.27 15.55 -18.59
C ILE A 362 -8.76 15.93 -18.61
N ASP A 363 -9.65 14.95 -18.81
CA ASP A 363 -11.10 15.18 -18.79
C ASP A 363 -11.58 15.60 -17.40
N ALA A 364 -11.02 15.02 -16.33
CA ALA A 364 -11.27 15.44 -14.96
C ALA A 364 -10.79 16.87 -14.66
N VAL A 365 -9.59 17.25 -15.15
CA VAL A 365 -9.09 18.63 -15.04
C VAL A 365 -9.99 19.60 -15.78
N ASN A 366 -10.37 19.28 -17.02
CA ASN A 366 -11.27 20.11 -17.82
C ASN A 366 -12.64 20.26 -17.16
N TRP A 367 -13.16 19.20 -16.55
CA TRP A 367 -14.39 19.25 -15.76
C TRP A 367 -14.25 20.21 -14.57
N ALA A 368 -13.14 20.13 -13.81
CA ALA A 368 -12.91 20.99 -12.66
C ALA A 368 -12.85 22.47 -13.05
N VAL A 369 -12.17 22.81 -14.15
CA VAL A 369 -12.12 24.17 -14.68
C VAL A 369 -13.50 24.64 -15.14
N LYS A 370 -14.20 23.81 -15.93
CA LYS A 370 -15.52 24.15 -16.48
C LYS A 370 -16.57 24.38 -15.39
N ASN A 371 -16.51 23.63 -14.29
CA ASN A 371 -17.45 23.76 -13.18
C ASN A 371 -17.04 24.83 -12.16
N GLY A 372 -15.95 25.56 -12.41
CA GLY A 372 -15.48 26.63 -11.53
C GLY A 372 -14.81 26.14 -10.24
N VAL A 373 -14.38 24.88 -10.20
CA VAL A 373 -13.59 24.34 -9.08
C VAL A 373 -12.14 24.82 -9.17
N ALA A 374 -11.54 24.70 -10.35
CA ALA A 374 -10.13 24.97 -10.56
C ALA A 374 -9.87 26.18 -11.46
N GLN A 375 -8.82 26.93 -11.14
CA GLN A 375 -8.25 27.94 -12.03
C GLN A 375 -7.43 27.25 -13.13
N GLN A 376 -7.71 27.58 -14.40
CA GLN A 376 -7.16 26.87 -15.57
C GLN A 376 -5.62 26.88 -15.62
N ASP A 377 -4.99 27.98 -15.21
CA ASP A 377 -3.53 28.17 -15.23
C ASP A 377 -2.85 27.80 -13.90
N LYS A 378 -3.60 27.25 -12.94
CA LYS A 378 -3.15 26.92 -11.59
C LYS A 378 -3.52 25.50 -11.19
N VAL A 379 -3.24 24.55 -12.08
CA VAL A 379 -3.41 23.11 -11.82
C VAL A 379 -2.03 22.44 -11.76
N ALA A 380 -1.69 21.79 -10.65
CA ALA A 380 -0.55 20.88 -10.57
C ALA A 380 -1.01 19.43 -10.75
N ILE A 381 -0.08 18.57 -11.18
CA ILE A 381 -0.25 17.11 -11.15
C ILE A 381 0.76 16.51 -10.16
N MET A 382 0.29 15.62 -9.31
CA MET A 382 1.10 14.99 -8.27
C MET A 382 0.71 13.53 -8.13
N GLY A 383 1.68 12.65 -7.85
CA GLY A 383 1.35 11.26 -7.55
C GLY A 383 2.55 10.36 -7.31
N GLY A 384 2.27 9.18 -6.77
CA GLY A 384 3.25 8.16 -6.44
C GLY A 384 3.23 6.94 -7.37
N SER A 385 4.38 6.37 -7.69
CA SER A 385 4.49 5.14 -8.50
C SER A 385 3.87 5.35 -9.90
N TYR A 386 2.80 4.66 -10.26
CA TYR A 386 2.04 5.00 -11.49
C TYR A 386 1.59 6.47 -11.52
N GLY A 387 1.20 7.06 -10.38
CA GLY A 387 0.87 8.48 -10.29
C GLY A 387 2.07 9.39 -10.58
N GLY A 388 3.28 8.94 -10.23
CA GLY A 388 4.53 9.60 -10.61
C GLY A 388 4.78 9.52 -12.12
N TYR A 389 4.58 8.35 -12.72
CA TYR A 389 4.57 8.20 -14.18
C TYR A 389 3.51 9.10 -14.85
N ALA A 390 2.29 9.17 -14.31
CA ALA A 390 1.24 10.03 -14.82
C ALA A 390 1.62 11.52 -14.70
N THR A 391 2.31 11.91 -13.64
CA THR A 391 2.91 13.26 -13.49
C THR A 391 3.90 13.54 -14.61
N LEU A 392 4.86 12.63 -14.85
CA LEU A 392 5.83 12.75 -15.93
C LEU A 392 5.16 12.78 -17.31
N VAL A 393 4.13 11.97 -17.53
CA VAL A 393 3.29 12.00 -18.74
C VAL A 393 2.61 13.37 -18.88
N GLY A 394 2.02 13.89 -17.80
CA GLY A 394 1.37 15.20 -17.79
C GLY A 394 2.30 16.32 -18.27
N LEU A 395 3.55 16.31 -17.83
CA LEU A 395 4.55 17.32 -18.22
C LEU A 395 5.19 17.10 -19.59
N THR A 396 5.12 15.90 -20.17
CA THR A 396 5.74 15.58 -21.47
C THR A 396 4.74 15.49 -22.62
N PHE A 397 3.59 14.86 -22.41
CA PHE A 397 2.54 14.68 -23.42
C PHE A 397 1.54 15.84 -23.45
N THR A 398 1.34 16.52 -22.32
CA THR A 398 0.41 17.65 -22.19
C THR A 398 1.07 18.85 -21.48
N PRO A 399 2.23 19.34 -21.95
CA PRO A 399 3.09 20.28 -21.22
C PRO A 399 2.47 21.65 -20.92
N ASP A 400 1.35 21.97 -21.57
CA ASP A 400 0.66 23.26 -21.43
C ASP A 400 -0.53 23.19 -20.46
N VAL A 401 -0.92 22.00 -19.99
CA VAL A 401 -2.09 21.81 -19.09
C VAL A 401 -1.74 22.13 -17.64
N PHE A 402 -0.57 21.68 -17.17
CA PHE A 402 -0.20 21.79 -15.76
C PHE A 402 0.76 22.96 -15.52
N ALA A 403 0.65 23.60 -14.37
CA ALA A 403 1.56 24.66 -13.93
C ALA A 403 2.90 24.10 -13.43
N CYS A 404 2.87 22.94 -12.76
CA CYS A 404 4.03 22.20 -12.26
C CYS A 404 3.66 20.73 -11.98
N GLY A 405 4.67 19.88 -11.75
CA GLY A 405 4.47 18.46 -11.40
C GLY A 405 5.28 18.02 -10.17
N VAL A 406 4.72 17.09 -9.37
CA VAL A 406 5.40 16.43 -8.24
C VAL A 406 5.36 14.92 -8.43
N ASP A 407 6.48 14.37 -8.89
CA ASP A 407 6.67 12.93 -9.15
C ASP A 407 7.28 12.25 -7.93
N ILE A 408 6.61 11.24 -7.38
CA ILE A 408 7.12 10.42 -6.29
C ILE A 408 7.33 9.00 -6.81
N VAL A 409 8.59 8.55 -6.89
CA VAL A 409 8.98 7.19 -7.33
C VAL A 409 8.32 6.75 -8.64
N GLY A 410 8.17 7.65 -9.62
CA GLY A 410 7.58 7.38 -10.92
C GLY A 410 8.56 6.77 -11.92
N PRO A 411 8.17 5.73 -12.68
CA PRO A 411 8.99 5.24 -13.78
C PRO A 411 9.01 6.25 -14.92
N SER A 412 10.18 6.58 -15.43
CA SER A 412 10.33 7.52 -16.54
C SER A 412 10.39 6.81 -17.89
N SER A 413 10.75 5.52 -17.91
CA SER A 413 10.77 4.68 -19.09
C SER A 413 10.13 3.32 -18.81
N LEU A 414 9.13 2.97 -19.61
CA LEU A 414 8.44 1.69 -19.50
C LEU A 414 9.34 0.51 -19.94
N VAL A 415 10.34 0.77 -20.79
CA VAL A 415 11.33 -0.24 -21.18
C VAL A 415 12.22 -0.59 -19.99
N THR A 416 12.84 0.41 -19.36
CA THR A 416 13.75 0.18 -18.25
C THR A 416 13.00 -0.32 -17.02
N LEU A 417 11.77 0.14 -16.78
CA LEU A 417 10.88 -0.42 -15.76
C LEU A 417 10.70 -1.94 -15.94
N LEU A 418 10.28 -2.38 -17.13
CA LEU A 418 9.96 -3.79 -17.37
C LEU A 418 11.22 -4.68 -17.42
N GLN A 419 12.38 -4.12 -17.77
CA GLN A 419 13.67 -4.82 -17.73
C GLN A 419 14.22 -4.98 -16.30
N ASN A 420 13.85 -4.08 -15.38
CA ASN A 420 14.39 -4.02 -14.02
C ASN A 420 13.38 -4.36 -12.93
N VAL A 421 12.30 -5.08 -13.27
CA VAL A 421 11.31 -5.53 -12.29
C VAL A 421 11.98 -6.42 -11.22
N PRO A 422 11.54 -6.36 -9.96
CA PRO A 422 12.10 -7.21 -8.93
C PRO A 422 11.73 -8.68 -9.17
N PRO A 423 12.56 -9.67 -8.77
CA PRO A 423 12.32 -11.08 -9.06
C PRO A 423 10.95 -11.62 -8.61
N TYR A 424 10.35 -11.05 -7.56
CA TYR A 424 9.03 -11.47 -7.08
C TYR A 424 7.87 -11.04 -8.01
N TRP A 425 8.12 -10.18 -9.01
CA TRP A 425 7.17 -9.83 -10.07
C TRP A 425 7.18 -10.82 -11.24
N ALA A 426 8.13 -11.77 -11.32
CA ALA A 426 8.20 -12.73 -12.41
C ALA A 426 6.87 -13.46 -12.69
N PRO A 427 6.08 -13.92 -11.68
CA PRO A 427 4.77 -14.54 -11.93
C PRO A 427 3.72 -13.58 -12.49
N PHE A 428 3.92 -12.28 -12.33
CA PHE A 428 3.03 -11.23 -12.79
C PHE A 428 3.41 -10.67 -14.17
N MET A 429 4.62 -10.98 -14.67
CA MET A 429 5.08 -10.49 -15.98
C MET A 429 4.19 -10.87 -17.17
N PRO A 430 3.57 -12.07 -17.24
CA PRO A 430 2.60 -12.35 -18.30
C PRO A 430 1.42 -11.36 -18.32
N VAL A 431 1.00 -10.87 -17.15
CA VAL A 431 -0.03 -9.83 -17.04
C VAL A 431 0.53 -8.47 -17.48
N MET A 432 1.76 -8.12 -17.06
CA MET A 432 2.41 -6.87 -17.50
C MET A 432 2.56 -6.80 -19.02
N LYS A 433 2.90 -7.90 -19.69
CA LYS A 433 2.98 -7.97 -21.16
C LYS A 433 1.67 -7.60 -21.84
N ILE A 434 0.56 -8.09 -21.30
CA ILE A 434 -0.79 -7.81 -21.82
C ILE A 434 -1.21 -6.38 -21.49
N ARG A 435 -0.97 -5.94 -20.25
CA ARG A 435 -1.54 -4.70 -19.73
C ARG A 435 -0.69 -3.45 -20.00
N VAL A 436 0.62 -3.61 -20.18
CA VAL A 436 1.58 -2.51 -20.37
C VAL A 436 2.29 -2.64 -21.71
N GLY A 437 2.86 -3.81 -22.00
CA GLY A 437 3.53 -4.14 -23.25
C GLY A 437 4.63 -5.19 -23.09
N ASP A 438 4.99 -5.87 -24.18
CA ASP A 438 6.03 -6.90 -24.16
C ASP A 438 7.42 -6.30 -24.42
N VAL A 439 8.27 -6.25 -23.40
CA VAL A 439 9.63 -5.71 -23.52
C VAL A 439 10.60 -6.67 -24.23
N ASP A 440 10.20 -7.93 -24.44
CA ASP A 440 11.05 -8.96 -25.06
C ASP A 440 10.98 -8.95 -26.59
N THR A 441 10.03 -8.22 -27.19
CA THR A 441 9.90 -8.07 -28.65
C THR A 441 10.34 -6.68 -29.11
N GLU A 442 10.74 -6.54 -30.37
CA GLU A 442 11.10 -5.22 -30.92
C GLU A 442 9.88 -4.32 -30.98
N GLU A 443 8.76 -4.83 -31.50
CA GLU A 443 7.51 -4.09 -31.64
C GLU A 443 6.99 -3.61 -30.28
N GLY A 444 7.08 -4.47 -29.26
CA GLY A 444 6.66 -4.12 -27.91
C GLY A 444 7.59 -3.11 -27.26
N ARG A 445 8.93 -3.21 -27.47
CA ARG A 445 9.88 -2.17 -27.04
C ARG A 445 9.61 -0.82 -27.69
N GLN A 446 9.37 -0.77 -29.00
CA GLN A 446 9.02 0.48 -29.69
C GLN A 446 7.73 1.08 -29.13
N ALA A 447 6.70 0.26 -28.95
CA ALA A 447 5.44 0.71 -28.37
C ALA A 447 5.62 1.25 -26.92
N LEU A 448 6.49 0.64 -26.11
CA LEU A 448 6.81 1.11 -24.76
C LEU A 448 7.58 2.45 -24.78
N LEU A 449 8.51 2.64 -25.73
CA LEU A 449 9.24 3.89 -25.91
C LEU A 449 8.33 5.06 -26.30
N GLU A 450 7.35 4.83 -27.17
CA GLU A 450 6.33 5.84 -27.55
C GLU A 450 5.50 6.33 -26.35
N ARG A 451 5.39 5.51 -25.30
CA ARG A 451 4.64 5.79 -24.07
C ARG A 451 5.53 6.18 -22.88
N SER A 452 6.83 6.35 -23.11
CA SER A 452 7.80 6.64 -22.05
C SER A 452 8.09 8.14 -21.97
N PRO A 453 7.80 8.83 -20.85
CA PRO A 453 8.12 10.26 -20.68
C PRO A 453 9.58 10.62 -21.00
N LEU A 454 10.52 9.72 -20.72
CA LEU A 454 11.95 9.92 -21.01
C LEU A 454 12.24 10.24 -22.48
N THR A 455 11.43 9.75 -23.43
CA THR A 455 11.64 10.01 -24.86
C THR A 455 11.15 11.38 -25.31
N LEU A 456 10.42 12.10 -24.44
CA LEU A 456 9.77 13.39 -24.71
C LEU A 456 10.21 14.50 -23.75
N VAL A 457 11.36 14.35 -23.10
CA VAL A 457 11.88 15.30 -22.09
C VAL A 457 12.00 16.72 -22.63
N ASP A 458 12.34 16.89 -23.90
CA ASP A 458 12.44 18.18 -24.59
C ASP A 458 11.10 18.95 -24.65
N LYS A 459 9.97 18.27 -24.44
CA LYS A 459 8.66 18.89 -24.37
C LYS A 459 8.34 19.47 -22.98
N ILE A 460 9.10 19.15 -21.95
CA ILE A 460 8.84 19.65 -20.59
C ILE A 460 9.11 21.16 -20.57
N LYS A 461 8.06 21.95 -20.31
CA LYS A 461 8.11 23.41 -20.20
C LYS A 461 7.89 23.93 -18.77
N LYS A 462 7.61 23.03 -17.83
CA LYS A 462 7.09 23.35 -16.50
C LYS A 462 8.00 22.79 -15.41
N PRO A 463 8.06 23.44 -14.23
CA PRO A 463 8.84 22.94 -13.10
C PRO A 463 8.41 21.53 -12.68
N LEU A 464 9.40 20.72 -12.29
CA LEU A 464 9.21 19.35 -11.81
C LEU A 464 10.00 19.14 -10.51
N LEU A 465 9.31 18.61 -9.50
CA LEU A 465 9.90 18.06 -8.29
C LEU A 465 9.85 16.53 -8.37
N ILE A 466 10.97 15.86 -8.12
CA ILE A 466 11.08 14.40 -8.06
C ILE A 466 11.51 13.98 -6.66
N GLY A 467 10.75 13.07 -6.04
CA GLY A 467 11.09 12.39 -4.80
C GLY A 467 11.38 10.90 -5.02
N GLN A 468 12.55 10.41 -4.62
CA GLN A 468 12.96 9.02 -4.82
C GLN A 468 13.57 8.41 -3.56
N GLY A 469 13.28 7.15 -3.28
CA GLY A 469 14.04 6.34 -2.33
C GLY A 469 15.15 5.57 -3.04
N ALA A 470 16.38 5.61 -2.53
CA ALA A 470 17.54 4.97 -3.18
C ALA A 470 17.45 3.44 -3.20
N ASN A 471 16.70 2.84 -2.27
CA ASN A 471 16.54 1.39 -2.15
C ASN A 471 15.21 0.88 -2.73
N ASP A 472 14.58 1.65 -3.62
CA ASP A 472 13.33 1.26 -4.27
C ASP A 472 13.54 0.01 -5.15
N PRO A 473 12.92 -1.14 -4.83
CA PRO A 473 13.09 -2.36 -5.60
C PRO A 473 12.09 -2.48 -6.76
N ARG A 474 11.12 -1.56 -6.89
CA ARG A 474 10.03 -1.62 -7.88
C ARG A 474 10.29 -0.63 -9.00
N VAL A 475 10.49 0.63 -8.65
CA VAL A 475 10.86 1.72 -9.55
C VAL A 475 12.23 2.19 -9.10
N THR A 476 13.25 1.53 -9.62
CA THR A 476 14.63 1.74 -9.13
C THR A 476 15.07 3.19 -9.30
N GLN A 477 16.04 3.63 -8.49
CA GLN A 477 16.60 4.99 -8.55
C GLN A 477 17.01 5.41 -9.97
N LEU A 478 17.40 4.46 -10.83
CA LEU A 478 17.70 4.67 -12.24
C LEU A 478 16.63 5.49 -12.97
N GLU A 479 15.35 5.28 -12.66
CA GLU A 479 14.23 5.97 -13.32
C GLU A 479 14.25 7.47 -13.03
N ALA A 480 14.48 7.86 -11.78
CA ALA A 480 14.65 9.26 -11.40
C ALA A 480 15.96 9.85 -11.96
N ASP A 481 17.07 9.11 -11.87
CA ASP A 481 18.37 9.60 -12.31
C ASP A 481 18.39 9.89 -13.82
N GLN A 482 17.84 8.99 -14.65
CA GLN A 482 17.87 9.15 -16.12
C GLN A 482 17.01 10.33 -16.62
N ILE A 483 15.84 10.58 -16.01
CA ILE A 483 15.00 11.72 -16.39
C ILE A 483 15.63 13.04 -15.94
N VAL A 484 16.20 13.07 -14.73
CA VAL A 484 16.93 14.24 -14.21
C VAL A 484 18.08 14.57 -15.16
N GLU A 485 18.95 13.60 -15.48
CA GLU A 485 20.07 13.79 -16.40
C GLU A 485 19.63 14.30 -17.78
N ALA A 486 18.55 13.74 -18.33
CA ALA A 486 18.01 14.16 -19.63
C ALA A 486 17.48 15.60 -19.62
N MET A 487 16.85 16.03 -18.51
CA MET A 487 16.41 17.41 -18.29
C MET A 487 17.61 18.34 -18.12
N GLN A 488 18.63 17.94 -17.36
CA GLN A 488 19.85 18.71 -17.16
C GLN A 488 20.57 18.99 -18.49
N ALA A 489 20.71 17.97 -19.33
CA ALA A 489 21.35 18.09 -20.64
C ALA A 489 20.64 19.11 -21.57
N ARG A 490 19.39 19.45 -21.26
CA ARG A 490 18.56 20.41 -22.00
C ARG A 490 18.33 21.72 -21.25
N ASN A 491 18.99 21.92 -20.11
CA ASN A 491 18.82 23.07 -19.21
C ASN A 491 17.37 23.26 -18.70
N ILE A 492 16.60 22.18 -18.58
CA ILE A 492 15.25 22.23 -18.02
C ILE A 492 15.36 22.16 -16.49
N PRO A 493 14.76 23.12 -15.74
CA PRO A 493 14.79 23.11 -14.28
C PRO A 493 14.11 21.86 -13.68
N VAL A 494 14.80 21.20 -12.74
CA VAL A 494 14.27 20.07 -11.97
C VAL A 494 14.83 20.10 -10.55
N THR A 495 13.96 19.88 -9.57
CA THR A 495 14.36 19.64 -8.19
C THR A 495 14.28 18.15 -7.93
N TYR A 496 15.38 17.54 -7.49
CA TYR A 496 15.47 16.11 -7.22
C TYR A 496 15.86 15.89 -5.76
N VAL A 497 14.97 15.22 -5.03
CA VAL A 497 15.12 14.84 -3.63
C VAL A 497 15.25 13.32 -3.54
N LEU A 498 16.42 12.87 -3.10
CA LEU A 498 16.77 11.47 -2.92
C LEU A 498 16.87 11.15 -1.42
N TYR A 499 16.28 10.03 -1.01
CA TYR A 499 16.38 9.51 0.35
C TYR A 499 17.19 8.20 0.37
N PRO A 500 18.47 8.24 0.81
CA PRO A 500 19.36 7.07 0.81
C PRO A 500 18.90 5.87 1.65
N ASP A 501 18.01 6.08 2.62
CA ASP A 501 17.51 5.05 3.54
C ASP A 501 16.04 4.64 3.29
N GLU A 502 15.41 5.18 2.24
CA GLU A 502 14.04 4.85 1.82
C GLU A 502 14.00 3.92 0.61
N GLY A 503 12.80 3.40 0.30
CA GLY A 503 12.51 2.56 -0.85
C GLY A 503 11.37 3.11 -1.70
N HIS A 504 10.37 2.28 -2.00
CA HIS A 504 9.21 2.66 -2.80
C HIS A 504 8.20 3.51 -1.99
N GLY A 505 8.58 4.76 -1.73
CA GLY A 505 7.88 5.71 -0.86
C GLY A 505 8.64 6.00 0.44
N PHE A 506 8.14 6.95 1.23
CA PHE A 506 8.83 7.46 2.44
C PHE A 506 8.16 6.90 3.70
N ALA A 507 8.77 5.87 4.29
CA ALA A 507 8.22 5.19 5.44
C ALA A 507 8.60 5.85 6.77
N LEU A 508 9.79 6.47 6.84
CA LEU A 508 10.26 7.15 8.03
C LEU A 508 9.58 8.52 8.14
N GLN A 509 9.08 8.84 9.34
CA GLN A 509 8.32 10.05 9.58
C GLN A 509 9.11 11.30 9.21
N GLN A 510 10.38 11.38 9.59
CA GLN A 510 11.25 12.51 9.31
C GLN A 510 11.49 12.72 7.81
N ASN A 511 11.63 11.64 7.03
CA ASN A 511 11.78 11.75 5.57
C ASN A 511 10.48 12.20 4.92
N ARG A 512 9.33 11.67 5.36
CA ARG A 512 8.03 12.13 4.89
C ARG A 512 7.79 13.61 5.22
N MET A 513 8.13 14.06 6.43
CA MET A 513 8.02 15.48 6.80
C MET A 513 8.93 16.35 5.93
N SER A 514 10.20 15.98 5.78
CA SER A 514 11.13 16.72 4.91
C SER A 514 10.65 16.82 3.45
N PHE A 515 10.11 15.74 2.88
CA PHE A 515 9.61 15.76 1.51
C PHE A 515 8.37 16.65 1.40
N ASN A 516 7.45 16.53 2.35
CA ASN A 516 6.25 17.35 2.40
C ASN A 516 6.62 18.84 2.49
N ALA A 517 7.59 19.23 3.32
CA ALA A 517 8.06 20.61 3.41
C ALA A 517 8.60 21.14 2.06
N VAL A 518 9.36 20.32 1.32
CA VAL A 518 9.85 20.67 -0.03
C VAL A 518 8.70 20.77 -1.03
N ALA A 519 7.80 19.78 -1.06
CA ALA A 519 6.66 19.73 -1.97
C ALA A 519 5.69 20.89 -1.73
N GLU A 520 5.46 21.24 -0.47
CA GLU A 520 4.66 22.38 -0.07
C GLU A 520 5.22 23.70 -0.58
N ALA A 521 6.50 23.96 -0.32
CA ALA A 521 7.16 25.18 -0.79
C ALA A 521 7.17 25.26 -2.32
N PHE A 522 7.42 24.14 -2.99
CA PHE A 522 7.38 24.01 -4.45
C PHE A 522 5.99 24.30 -5.03
N LEU A 523 4.94 23.73 -4.44
CA LEU A 523 3.56 24.00 -4.86
C LEU A 523 3.20 25.46 -4.61
N ALA A 524 3.56 26.02 -3.45
CA ALA A 524 3.26 27.42 -3.14
C ALA A 524 3.98 28.40 -4.07
N GLU A 525 5.20 28.09 -4.51
CA GLU A 525 5.93 28.90 -5.49
C GLU A 525 5.21 28.97 -6.84
N HIS A 526 4.64 27.85 -7.30
CA HIS A 526 4.09 27.76 -8.66
C HIS A 526 2.58 28.00 -8.72
N LEU A 527 1.84 27.58 -7.70
CA LEU A 527 0.40 27.75 -7.60
C LEU A 527 0.00 28.97 -6.76
N GLY A 528 0.86 29.43 -5.84
CA GLY A 528 0.44 30.30 -4.73
C GLY A 528 -0.14 29.47 -3.59
N GLY A 529 -0.77 30.10 -2.60
CA GLY A 529 -1.32 29.39 -1.44
C GLY A 529 -0.45 29.53 -0.19
N ARG A 530 -0.85 28.85 0.88
CA ARG A 530 -0.12 28.89 2.16
C ARG A 530 1.01 27.89 2.13
N PHE A 531 2.16 28.27 2.69
CA PHE A 531 3.16 27.31 3.10
C PHE A 531 3.80 27.66 4.43
N GLU A 532 4.25 26.64 5.14
CA GLU A 532 5.13 26.69 6.28
C GLU A 532 6.59 26.74 5.79
N PRO A 533 7.36 27.77 6.15
CA PRO A 533 8.78 27.82 5.82
C PRO A 533 9.52 26.61 6.40
N VAL A 534 10.42 26.02 5.60
CA VAL A 534 11.24 24.89 6.05
C VAL A 534 12.00 25.27 7.32
N GLY A 535 11.71 24.58 8.41
CA GLY A 535 12.31 24.77 9.72
C GLY A 535 13.32 23.66 10.02
N ASP A 536 13.01 22.88 11.06
CA ASP A 536 13.75 21.68 11.47
C ASP A 536 13.32 20.42 10.68
N ASP A 537 12.52 20.54 9.62
CA ASP A 537 11.99 19.43 8.83
C ASP A 537 13.08 18.50 8.24
N PHE A 538 14.29 19.02 8.07
CA PHE A 538 15.44 18.28 7.54
C PHE A 538 16.28 17.65 8.66
N GLU A 539 16.03 18.00 9.93
CA GLU A 539 16.70 17.40 11.06
C GLU A 539 16.36 15.91 11.16
N ALA A 540 17.38 15.07 11.37
CA ALA A 540 17.30 13.61 11.35
C ALA A 540 16.84 12.96 10.03
N SER A 541 16.44 13.73 9.01
CA SER A 541 16.15 13.22 7.69
C SER A 541 17.43 12.82 6.96
N SER A 542 17.32 11.77 6.14
CA SER A 542 18.39 11.37 5.21
C SER A 542 18.40 12.22 3.93
N ILE A 543 17.53 13.23 3.84
CA ILE A 543 17.32 14.05 2.64
C ILE A 543 18.63 14.41 1.96
N HIS A 544 18.72 14.03 0.70
CA HIS A 544 19.80 14.40 -0.18
C HIS A 544 19.19 15.09 -1.39
N ILE A 545 19.67 16.28 -1.74
CA ILE A 545 19.19 17.03 -2.90
C ILE A 545 20.31 17.05 -3.95
N PRO A 546 20.45 16.01 -4.79
CA PRO A 546 21.44 16.01 -5.85
C PRO A 546 21.33 17.25 -6.75
N ARG A 547 20.11 17.74 -6.97
CA ARG A 547 19.79 18.90 -7.82
C ARG A 547 18.65 19.72 -7.21
N GLY A 548 18.85 21.03 -7.12
CA GLY A 548 17.82 21.96 -6.68
C GLY A 548 17.89 23.25 -7.48
N VAL A 549 16.70 23.83 -7.71
CA VAL A 549 16.53 25.15 -8.31
C VAL A 549 16.02 26.07 -7.20
N THR A 550 16.67 27.21 -6.99
CA THR A 550 16.19 28.23 -6.04
C THR A 550 15.12 29.13 -6.69
N ALA A 551 14.34 29.83 -5.88
CA ALA A 551 13.24 30.73 -6.30
C ALA A 551 13.62 31.84 -7.31
N ASP A 552 14.91 32.05 -7.61
CA ASP A 552 15.42 32.95 -8.65
C ASP A 552 15.77 32.22 -9.98
N GLY A 553 15.36 30.95 -10.12
CA GLY A 553 15.61 30.13 -11.32
C GLY A 553 17.07 29.67 -11.47
N ARG A 554 17.92 29.92 -10.47
CA ARG A 554 19.33 29.51 -10.53
C ARG A 554 19.50 28.06 -10.07
N GLN A 555 20.15 27.26 -10.92
CA GLN A 555 20.60 25.93 -10.55
C GLN A 555 21.74 26.05 -9.54
N ARG A 556 21.60 25.45 -8.35
CA ARG A 556 22.72 25.24 -7.43
C ARG A 556 22.95 23.76 -7.24
N ARG A 557 24.19 23.33 -7.48
CA ARG A 557 24.71 22.08 -6.94
C ARG A 557 24.88 22.30 -5.43
N ILE A 558 23.99 21.78 -4.61
CA ILE A 558 24.24 21.70 -3.16
C ILE A 558 25.20 20.53 -2.98
N LEU A 559 26.51 20.82 -3.06
CA LEU A 559 27.54 19.84 -2.76
C LEU A 559 27.38 19.38 -1.30
N PRO A 560 27.52 18.07 -1.00
CA PRO A 560 27.39 17.57 0.36
C PRO A 560 28.50 18.14 1.25
N PRO A 561 28.32 18.19 2.59
CA PRO A 561 29.45 18.40 3.50
C PRO A 561 30.51 17.33 3.24
N ALA A 562 31.71 17.81 2.88
CA ALA A 562 32.98 17.12 2.69
C ALA A 562 33.04 15.57 2.90
N GLU A 563 33.43 14.87 1.83
CA GLU A 563 34.40 13.76 1.87
C GLU A 563 34.20 12.59 2.84
N ARG A 564 32.98 12.27 3.28
CA ARG A 564 32.74 11.05 4.09
C ARG A 564 32.11 9.84 3.41
N GLN A 565 31.64 9.95 2.16
CA GLN A 565 30.89 8.82 1.54
C GLN A 565 31.72 7.84 0.70
N ILE A 566 32.98 8.12 0.38
CA ILE A 566 33.84 7.15 -0.34
C ILE A 566 34.56 6.18 0.65
N ALA A 567 34.69 6.56 1.91
CA ALA A 567 35.26 5.69 2.95
C ALA A 567 34.21 4.73 3.57
N GLU A 568 32.94 5.13 3.66
CA GLU A 568 31.88 4.30 4.26
C GLU A 568 31.27 3.26 3.31
N ALA A 569 31.24 3.53 2.00
CA ALA A 569 30.86 2.51 1.00
C ALA A 569 31.87 1.34 0.94
N LYS A 570 33.18 1.62 1.11
CA LYS A 570 34.23 0.60 1.21
C LYS A 570 34.27 -0.11 2.57
N SER A 571 33.78 0.54 3.63
CA SER A 571 33.59 -0.03 4.97
C SER A 571 32.39 -0.99 5.01
N SER A 572 31.28 -0.66 4.34
CA SER A 572 30.07 -1.49 4.25
C SER A 572 30.30 -2.76 3.41
N ALA A 573 31.07 -2.67 2.31
CA ALA A 573 31.44 -3.83 1.51
C ALA A 573 32.43 -4.78 2.23
N ARG A 574 33.26 -4.28 3.16
CA ARG A 574 34.13 -5.12 4.01
C ARG A 574 33.48 -5.58 5.32
N LYS A 575 32.43 -4.90 5.81
CA LYS A 575 31.60 -5.36 6.94
C LYS A 575 30.52 -6.36 6.53
N ARG A 576 30.08 -6.38 5.27
CA ARG A 576 29.15 -7.40 4.72
C ARG A 576 29.79 -8.76 4.42
N LEU A 577 31.07 -8.96 4.76
CA LEU A 577 31.73 -10.27 4.74
C LEU A 577 32.11 -10.82 6.14
N ARG A 578 31.61 -10.23 7.24
CA ARG A 578 31.82 -10.78 8.60
C ARG A 578 30.57 -10.81 9.49
N ILE A 579 29.38 -10.72 8.91
CA ILE A 579 28.12 -11.05 9.60
C ILE A 579 27.33 -12.04 8.73
N ALA A 580 27.95 -13.18 8.47
CA ALA A 580 27.33 -14.34 7.82
C ALA A 580 27.53 -15.64 8.62
N HIS A 581 28.06 -15.56 9.86
CA HIS A 581 28.30 -16.72 10.73
C HIS A 581 27.75 -16.49 12.14
N LEU A 582 26.51 -16.02 12.23
CA LEU A 582 25.77 -15.93 13.49
C LEU A 582 24.32 -16.31 13.20
N LEU A 583 24.08 -17.62 13.16
CA LEU A 583 22.87 -18.34 13.61
C LEU A 583 22.98 -19.79 13.08
N PRO A 584 23.36 -20.73 13.96
CA PRO A 584 22.30 -21.63 14.41
C PRO A 584 22.31 -21.88 15.92
N ARG A 585 21.13 -22.21 16.45
CA ARG A 585 20.82 -22.81 17.77
C ARG A 585 20.58 -21.87 18.94
N ILE A 586 19.37 -21.29 18.95
CA ILE A 586 18.66 -21.00 20.20
C ILE A 586 17.94 -22.29 20.61
N PHE A 587 18.51 -23.04 21.55
CA PHE A 587 17.81 -24.10 22.28
C PHE A 587 17.59 -23.60 23.70
N VAL A 588 16.33 -23.37 24.07
CA VAL A 588 15.91 -23.21 25.47
C VAL A 588 15.20 -24.50 25.86
N ALA A 589 15.69 -25.14 26.93
CA ALA A 589 15.12 -26.35 27.48
C ALA A 589 13.75 -26.06 28.10
N MET A 590 12.70 -26.69 27.57
CA MET A 590 11.47 -26.94 28.31
C MET A 590 11.56 -28.35 28.92
N ASN A 591 11.20 -28.48 30.19
CA ASN A 591 11.25 -29.71 30.95
C ASN A 591 10.55 -30.88 30.20
N GLY A 592 11.34 -31.92 29.92
CA GLY A 592 10.90 -33.32 29.90
C GLY A 592 9.67 -33.66 29.07
N SER A 593 9.76 -33.60 27.73
CA SER A 593 9.16 -34.59 26.81
C SER A 593 9.43 -34.19 25.37
N TRP A 594 10.17 -35.03 24.64
CA TRP A 594 10.43 -34.84 23.22
C TRP A 594 9.13 -35.05 22.43
N ARG A 595 8.54 -33.97 21.89
CA ARG A 595 7.52 -34.03 20.85
C ARG A 595 7.98 -33.22 19.64
N TYR A 596 8.05 -33.89 18.48
CA TYR A 596 8.31 -33.25 17.19
C TYR A 596 7.22 -32.21 16.89
N PHE A 597 7.59 -30.94 16.72
CA PHE A 597 6.68 -29.88 16.27
C PHE A 597 7.05 -29.44 14.85
N TRP A 598 6.11 -29.60 13.93
CA TRP A 598 6.17 -29.07 12.56
C TRP A 598 5.98 -27.56 12.56
N PHE A 599 6.88 -26.82 11.91
CA PHE A 599 6.72 -25.39 11.66
C PHE A 599 5.78 -25.16 10.46
N TYR A 600 4.57 -24.66 10.70
CA TYR A 600 3.74 -24.08 9.64
C TYR A 600 4.23 -22.66 9.33
N PHE A 601 4.86 -22.49 8.16
CA PHE A 601 5.34 -21.20 7.64
C PHE A 601 4.28 -20.43 6.83
N THR A 602 3.00 -20.73 7.08
CA THR A 602 1.85 -19.97 6.60
C THR A 602 1.07 -19.53 7.82
N GLY A 603 0.59 -18.28 7.83
CA GLY A 603 0.08 -17.60 9.03
C GLY A 603 -1.28 -18.10 9.53
N ALA A 604 -1.37 -19.36 9.94
CA ALA A 604 -2.52 -19.95 10.61
C ALA A 604 -2.13 -20.41 12.02
N SER A 605 -2.87 -19.94 13.03
CA SER A 605 -2.93 -20.61 14.33
C SER A 605 -3.78 -21.87 14.19
N ALA A 606 -3.15 -23.03 14.15
CA ALA A 606 -3.87 -24.29 14.29
C ALA A 606 -4.00 -24.62 15.78
N SER A 607 -5.19 -24.42 16.36
CA SER A 607 -5.60 -25.12 17.57
C SER A 607 -6.31 -26.41 17.15
N GLY A 608 -5.61 -27.53 17.18
CA GLY A 608 -6.18 -28.85 16.96
C GLY A 608 -5.56 -29.87 17.92
N ARG A 609 -6.40 -30.51 18.74
CA ARG A 609 -6.01 -31.66 19.56
C ARG A 609 -5.80 -32.88 18.66
N ARG A 610 -4.61 -33.46 18.80
CA ARG A 610 -4.08 -34.76 18.33
C ARG A 610 -4.12 -35.05 16.84
#